data_AF-A0A2S6UJR7-F1
#
_entry.id   AF-A0A2S6UJR7-F1
#
_cell.length_a   1.000
_cell.length_b   1.000
_cell.length_c   1.000
_cell.angle_alpha   90.00
_cell.angle_beta   90.00
_cell.angle_gamma   90.00
#
_symmetry.space_group_name_H-M   'P 1'
#
loop_
_entity.id
_entity.type
_entity.pdbx_description
1 polymer ?
#
loop_
_entity_poly.entity_id
_entity_poly.type
_entity_poly.pdbx_seq_one_letter_code
_entity_poly.pdbx_strand_id
1 'polypeptide(L)'
;MSKNKKIIVSPHIDAFIDMMSSERSASNNTIDSYKCDLFDFSSFLHRRIHDPSAASITHIRDYFKRVSEAGMATSTVARKISVIRQFYRFLVEDGIREDDPTQHI
;
A
#
# COMPACT_ATOMS: atom_id res chain seq x y z
N MET A 1 -15.18 -16.92 18.56
CA MET A 1 -15.94 -15.66 18.37
C MET A 1 -15.00 -14.66 17.71
N SER A 2 -15.00 -14.63 16.38
CA SER A 2 -14.13 -13.75 15.59
C SER A 2 -14.51 -12.30 15.85
N LYS A 3 -13.57 -11.55 16.43
CA LYS A 3 -13.67 -10.10 16.50
C LYS A 3 -13.62 -9.58 15.06
N ASN A 4 -14.76 -9.10 14.56
CA ASN A 4 -14.84 -8.22 13.41
C ASN A 4 -13.90 -7.03 13.69
N LYS A 5 -12.65 -7.14 13.24
CA LYS A 5 -11.80 -5.97 13.06
C LYS A 5 -12.52 -5.18 11.97
N LYS A 6 -13.13 -4.06 12.33
CA LYS A 6 -13.47 -3.02 11.35
C LYS A 6 -12.21 -2.84 10.51
N ILE A 7 -12.25 -3.33 9.28
CA ILE A 7 -11.19 -3.14 8.31
C ILE A 7 -11.15 -1.63 8.18
N ILE A 8 -10.07 -1.01 8.63
CA ILE A 8 -9.85 0.41 8.41
C ILE A 8 -9.41 0.47 6.97
N VAL A 9 -10.42 0.52 6.10
CA VAL A 9 -10.25 0.66 4.67
C VAL A 9 -9.94 2.13 4.47
N SER A 10 -8.71 2.43 4.07
CA SER A 10 -8.37 3.77 3.61
C SER A 10 -9.18 4.02 2.34
N PRO A 11 -10.01 5.08 2.27
CA PRO A 11 -10.79 5.37 1.08
C PRO A 11 -9.89 5.56 -0.15
N HIS A 12 -8.64 5.97 0.06
CA HIS A 12 -7.65 6.10 -1.00
C HIS A 12 -7.14 4.77 -1.52
N ILE A 13 -6.99 3.76 -0.65
CA ILE A 13 -6.66 2.39 -1.09
C ILE A 13 -7.80 1.84 -1.96
N ASP A 14 -9.05 2.03 -1.55
CA ASP A 14 -10.20 1.57 -2.33
C ASP A 14 -10.25 2.25 -3.70
N ALA A 15 -10.12 3.58 -3.74
CA ALA A 15 -10.09 4.33 -5.00
C ALA A 15 -8.96 3.88 -5.95
N PHE A 16 -7.75 3.66 -5.41
CA PHE A 16 -6.62 3.16 -6.19
C PHE A 16 -6.91 1.77 -6.76
N ILE A 17 -7.48 0.88 -5.96
CA ILE A 17 -7.80 -0.49 -6.37
C ILE A 17 -8.93 -0.53 -7.41
N ASP A 18 -9.95 0.32 -7.27
CA ASP A 18 -11.02 0.47 -8.24
C ASP A 18 -10.48 0.99 -9.58
N MET A 19 -9.61 1.99 -9.54
CA MET A 19 -8.90 2.49 -10.72
C MET A 19 -8.12 1.36 -11.41
N MET A 20 -7.24 0.66 -10.67
CA MET A 20 -6.45 -0.46 -11.21
C MET A 20 -7.33 -1.59 -11.78
N SER A 21 -8.51 -1.83 -11.19
CA SER A 21 -9.45 -2.85 -11.67
C SER A 21 -10.18 -2.43 -12.95
N SER A 22 -10.34 -1.13 -13.18
CA SER A 22 -10.91 -0.57 -14.41
C SER A 22 -9.91 -0.60 -15.58
N GLU A 23 -8.61 -0.55 -15.28
CA GLU A 23 -7.55 -0.69 -16.27
C GLU A 23 -7.44 -2.14 -16.76
N ARG A 24 -7.66 -2.36 -18.05
CA ARG A 24 -7.64 -3.71 -18.68
C ARG A 24 -6.26 -4.39 -18.70
N SER A 25 -5.25 -3.78 -18.08
CA SER A 25 -3.85 -4.20 -18.10
C SER A 25 -3.50 -5.18 -16.97
N ALA A 26 -4.22 -5.14 -15.84
CA ALA A 26 -3.93 -5.94 -14.66
C ALA A 26 -4.82 -7.20 -14.60
N SER A 27 -4.22 -8.35 -14.29
CA SER A 27 -4.98 -9.57 -14.00
C SER A 27 -5.67 -9.48 -12.64
N ASN A 28 -6.80 -10.17 -12.46
CA ASN A 28 -7.50 -10.26 -11.15
C ASN A 28 -6.54 -10.71 -10.02
N ASN A 29 -5.64 -11.66 -10.32
CA ASN A 29 -4.64 -12.14 -9.37
C ASN A 29 -3.65 -11.05 -8.95
N THR A 30 -3.30 -10.14 -9.88
CA THR A 30 -2.45 -8.98 -9.59
C THR A 30 -3.17 -8.01 -8.66
N ILE A 31 -4.44 -7.70 -8.96
CA ILE A 31 -5.27 -6.81 -8.15
C ILE A 31 -5.43 -7.36 -6.73
N ASP A 32 -5.74 -8.65 -6.57
CA ASP A 32 -5.92 -9.25 -5.25
C ASP A 32 -4.60 -9.27 -4.46
N SER A 33 -3.48 -9.51 -5.14
CA SER A 33 -2.15 -9.40 -4.53
C SER A 33 -1.85 -7.97 -4.06
N TYR A 34 -2.22 -6.96 -4.85
CA TYR A 34 -2.04 -5.54 -4.52
C TYR A 34 -2.93 -5.12 -3.34
N LYS A 35 -4.19 -5.54 -3.30
CA LYS A 35 -5.08 -5.36 -2.16
C LYS A 35 -4.47 -5.92 -0.87
N CYS A 36 -3.98 -7.16 -0.92
CA CYS A 36 -3.38 -7.81 0.25
C CYS A 36 -2.13 -7.07 0.74
N ASP A 37 -1.30 -6.60 -0.19
CA ASP A 37 -0.08 -5.87 0.15
C ASP A 37 -0.35 -4.49 0.76
N LEU A 38 -1.30 -3.73 0.19
CA LEU A 38 -1.70 -2.43 0.73
C LEU A 38 -2.41 -2.57 2.07
N PHE A 39 -3.16 -3.66 2.28
CA PHE A 39 -3.76 -3.96 3.57
C PHE A 39 -2.72 -4.29 4.65
N ASP A 40 -1.70 -5.08 4.32
CA ASP A 40 -0.58 -5.37 5.22
C ASP A 40 0.20 -4.08 5.57
N PHE A 41 0.43 -3.22 4.59
CA PHE A 41 1.03 -1.90 4.79
C PHE A 41 0.17 -1.00 5.70
N SER A 42 -1.11 -0.85 5.41
CA SER A 42 -2.06 -0.08 6.23
C SER A 42 -2.12 -0.60 7.67
N SER A 43 -2.18 -1.92 7.82
CA SER A 43 -2.19 -2.58 9.13
C SER A 43 -0.91 -2.32 9.93
N PHE A 44 0.26 -2.27 9.26
CA PHE A 44 1.52 -1.90 9.89
C PHE A 44 1.51 -0.45 10.39
N LEU A 45 0.94 0.46 9.59
CA LEU A 45 0.87 1.88 9.93
C LEU A 45 -0.14 2.21 11.02
N HIS A 46 -1.20 1.43 11.18
CA HIS A 46 -2.37 1.78 11.98
C HIS A 46 -2.10 2.22 13.44
N ARG A 47 -1.01 1.73 14.06
CA ARG A 47 -0.63 2.15 15.43
C ARG A 47 0.07 3.51 15.50
N ARG A 48 0.50 4.05 14.36
CA ARG A 48 1.31 5.27 14.23
C ARG A 48 0.53 6.37 13.52
N ILE A 49 -0.16 6.01 12.43
CA ILE A 49 -1.01 6.89 11.63
C ILE A 49 -2.24 6.11 11.14
N HIS A 50 -3.39 6.78 11.07
CA HIS A 50 -4.65 6.11 10.75
C HIS A 50 -4.86 5.87 9.25
N ASP A 51 -4.22 6.65 8.38
CA ASP A 51 -4.33 6.55 6.93
C ASP A 51 -2.94 6.45 6.26
N PRO A 52 -2.70 5.44 5.40
CA PRO A 52 -1.51 5.37 4.55
C PRO A 52 -1.25 6.61 3.69
N SER A 53 -2.25 7.38 3.29
CA SER A 53 -2.03 8.62 2.52
C SER A 53 -1.16 9.63 3.27
N ALA A 54 -1.18 9.60 4.61
CA ALA A 54 -0.40 10.48 5.46
C ALA A 54 1.00 9.95 5.81
N ALA A 55 1.45 8.82 5.26
CA ALA A 55 2.74 8.27 5.64
C ALA A 55 3.92 9.07 5.07
N SER A 56 4.81 9.50 5.98
CA SER A 56 6.14 9.98 5.62
C SER A 56 7.07 8.88 5.09
N ILE A 57 8.17 9.28 4.45
CA ILE A 57 9.24 8.39 3.99
C ILE A 57 9.79 7.48 5.10
N THR A 58 9.86 7.98 6.34
CA THR A 58 10.33 7.20 7.50
C THR A 58 9.41 6.01 7.78
N HIS A 59 8.10 6.21 7.73
CA HIS A 59 7.15 5.12 7.94
C HIS A 59 7.26 4.03 6.87
N ILE A 60 7.53 4.43 5.62
CA ILE A 60 7.65 3.48 4.49
C ILE A 60 8.97 2.72 4.59
N ARG A 61 10.07 3.38 4.93
CA ARG A 61 11.36 2.72 5.20
C ARG A 61 11.26 1.70 6.33
N ASP A 62 10.58 2.05 7.43
CA ASP A 62 10.32 1.12 8.53
C ASP A 62 9.54 -0.12 8.07
N TYR A 63 8.53 0.07 7.21
CA TYR A 63 7.75 -1.04 6.68
C TYR A 63 8.60 -1.97 5.81
N PHE A 64 9.41 -1.42 4.89
CA PHE A 64 10.28 -2.24 4.05
C PHE A 64 11.38 -2.94 4.85
N LYS A 65 11.89 -2.31 5.90
CA LYS A 65 12.79 -2.97 6.85
C LYS A 65 12.11 -4.19 7.48
N ARG A 66 10.87 -4.05 8.00
CA ARG A 66 10.09 -5.18 8.54
C ARG A 66 9.90 -6.30 7.52
N VAL A 67 9.53 -5.95 6.29
CA VAL A 67 9.29 -6.92 5.21
C VAL A 67 10.58 -7.69 4.85
N SER A 68 11.72 -7.01 4.82
CA SER A 68 13.03 -7.62 4.58
C SER A 68 13.43 -8.57 5.73
N GLU A 69 13.28 -8.12 6.98
CA GLU A 69 13.60 -8.90 8.18
C GLU A 69 12.70 -10.12 8.38
N ALA A 70 11.49 -10.12 7.80
CA ALA A 70 10.55 -11.24 7.86
C ALA A 70 10.94 -12.43 6.95
N GLY A 71 12.04 -12.35 6.19
CA GLY A 71 12.50 -13.45 5.33
C GLY A 71 11.57 -13.77 4.16
N MET A 72 10.78 -12.80 3.70
CA MET A 72 9.88 -12.99 2.56
C MET A 72 10.66 -13.26 1.26
N ALA A 73 10.05 -14.02 0.35
CA ALA A 73 10.62 -14.23 -0.98
C ALA A 73 10.86 -12.89 -1.69
N THR A 74 11.98 -12.76 -2.40
CA THR A 74 12.40 -11.53 -3.11
C THR A 74 11.30 -10.98 -4.04
N SER A 75 10.58 -11.87 -4.73
CA SER A 75 9.46 -11.51 -5.61
C SER A 75 8.28 -10.88 -4.85
N THR A 76 8.04 -11.31 -3.61
CA THR A 76 6.99 -10.74 -2.74
C THR A 76 7.40 -9.34 -2.26
N VAL A 77 8.67 -9.16 -1.88
CA VAL A 77 9.19 -7.85 -1.49
C VAL A 77 9.12 -6.87 -2.67
N ALA A 78 9.56 -7.29 -3.85
CA ALA A 78 9.51 -6.48 -5.07
C ALA A 78 8.07 -6.07 -5.42
N ARG A 79 7.10 -7.00 -5.31
CA ARG A 79 5.68 -6.71 -5.52
C ARG A 79 5.12 -5.70 -4.53
N LYS A 80 5.44 -5.85 -3.23
CA LYS A 80 5.06 -4.89 -2.17
C LYS A 80 5.61 -3.49 -2.43
N ILE A 81 6.87 -3.38 -2.85
CA ILE A 81 7.49 -2.09 -3.23
C ILE A 81 6.77 -1.48 -4.43
N SER A 82 6.53 -2.30 -5.46
CA SER A 82 5.89 -1.85 -6.70
C SER A 82 4.49 -1.30 -6.47
N VAL A 83 3.64 -1.98 -5.69
CA VAL A 83 2.29 -1.48 -5.42
C VAL A 83 2.29 -0.23 -4.54
N ILE A 84 3.20 -0.13 -3.56
CA ILE A 84 3.30 1.06 -2.71
C ILE A 84 3.74 2.28 -3.53
N ARG A 85 4.73 2.14 -4.42
CA ARG A 85 5.12 3.23 -5.33
C ARG A 85 3.98 3.68 -6.23
N GLN A 86 3.25 2.73 -6.82
CA GLN A 86 2.09 3.06 -7.66
C GLN A 86 0.97 3.75 -6.87
N PHE A 87 0.70 3.29 -5.64
CA PHE A 87 -0.28 3.93 -4.77
C PHE A 87 0.07 5.40 -4.48
N TYR A 88 1.31 5.71 -4.10
CA TYR A 88 1.69 7.12 -3.84
C TYR A 88 1.73 7.96 -5.10
N ARG A 89 2.11 7.39 -6.25
CA ARG A 89 1.99 8.07 -7.54
C ARG A 89 0.54 8.43 -7.85
N PHE A 90 -0.39 7.50 -7.65
CA PHE A 90 -1.83 7.76 -7.77
C PHE A 90 -2.29 8.90 -6.85
N LEU A 91 -1.86 8.93 -5.58
CA LEU A 91 -2.22 10.02 -4.67
C LEU A 91 -1.74 11.40 -5.16
N VAL A 92 -0.58 11.44 -5.80
CA VAL A 92 -0.05 12.69 -6.38
C VAL A 92 -0.83 13.08 -7.63
N GLU A 93 -1.09 12.12 -8.53
CA GLU A 93 -1.83 12.36 -9.76
C GLU A 93 -3.28 12.80 -9.51
N ASP A 94 -3.91 12.32 -8.43
CA ASP A 94 -5.27 12.69 -8.02
C ASP A 94 -5.33 13.94 -7.11
N GLY A 95 -4.18 14.59 -6.86
CA GLY A 95 -4.09 15.80 -6.04
C GLY A 95 -4.36 15.59 -4.54
N ILE A 96 -4.38 14.33 -4.07
CA ILE A 96 -4.53 13.97 -2.66
C ILE A 96 -3.27 14.31 -1.87
N ARG A 97 -2.10 14.29 -2.53
CA ARG A 97 -0.80 14.59 -1.95
C ARG A 97 0.04 15.44 -2.89
N GLU A 98 0.85 16.33 -2.34
CA GLU A 98 1.72 17.22 -3.14
C GLU A 98 3.09 16.60 -3.44
N ASP A 99 3.51 15.60 -2.66
CA ASP A 99 4.79 14.92 -2.80
C ASP A 99 4.62 13.41 -2.97
N ASP A 100 5.62 12.71 -3.50
CA ASP A 100 5.70 11.24 -3.52
C ASP A 100 6.82 10.79 -2.56
N PRO A 101 6.49 10.13 -1.43
CA PRO A 101 7.45 9.82 -0.39
C PRO A 101 8.31 8.61 -0.76
N THR A 102 7.98 7.94 -1.89
CA THR A 102 8.63 6.74 -2.38
C THR A 102 9.75 7.01 -3.38
N GLN A 103 9.90 8.26 -3.85
CA GLN A 103 10.93 8.65 -4.82
C GLN A 103 12.37 8.41 -4.35
N HIS A 104 12.60 8.39 -3.03
CA HIS A 104 13.93 8.24 -2.42
C HIS A 104 14.05 6.99 -1.54
N ILE A 105 13.30 5.94 -1.90
CA ILE A 105 13.30 4.65 -1.21
C ILE A 105 14.03 3.60 -2.02
#